data_AF-H3CDN7-F1
#
_entry.id   AF-H3CDN7-F1
#
_cell.length_a   1.000
_cell.length_b   1.000
_cell.length_c   1.000
_cell.angle_alpha   90.00
_cell.angle_beta   90.00
_cell.angle_gamma   90.00
#
_symmetry.space_group_name_H-M   'P 1'
#
loop_
_entity.id
_entity.type
_entity.pdbx_description
1 polymer ?
#
loop_
_entity_poly.entity_id
_entity_poly.type
_entity_poly.pdbx_seq_one_letter_code
_entity_poly.pdbx_strand_id
1 'polypeptide(L)'
;AVGCIFGELLNSSPLFPGENDIEQLCCVLRVLGTPTRESWPEIVELPDYNKISFTEQPAMRLDALVPDAPPQAVRLLRSFLLYPSQQRCPARQALLHPYFFSAPLPAHHSELP
;
A
#
# COMPACT_ATOMS: atom_id res chain seq x y z
N ALA A 1 -0.76 4.13 -6.78
CA ALA A 1 -2.02 4.89 -6.74
C ALA A 1 -3.15 4.07 -6.12
N VAL A 2 -3.69 3.03 -6.80
CA VAL A 2 -4.89 2.31 -6.31
C VAL A 2 -4.75 1.76 -4.89
N GLY A 3 -3.58 1.26 -4.49
CA GLY A 3 -3.34 0.79 -3.12
C GLY A 3 -3.48 1.89 -2.07
N CYS A 4 -3.06 3.12 -2.36
CA CYS A 4 -3.20 4.24 -1.43
C CYS A 4 -4.67 4.62 -1.25
N ILE A 5 -5.41 4.74 -2.37
CA ILE A 5 -6.85 5.06 -2.37
C ILE A 5 -7.62 3.96 -1.65
N PHE A 6 -7.33 2.69 -1.94
CA PHE A 6 -8.00 1.57 -1.31
C PHE A 6 -7.72 1.52 0.19
N GLY A 7 -6.46 1.74 0.61
CA GLY A 7 -6.11 1.84 2.03
C GLY A 7 -6.79 3.01 2.73
N GLU A 8 -6.90 4.17 2.08
CA GLU A 8 -7.60 5.33 2.60
C GLU A 8 -9.10 5.09 2.77
N LEU A 9 -9.75 4.43 1.82
CA LEU A 9 -11.16 4.02 1.94
C LEU A 9 -11.39 3.06 3.12
N LEU A 10 -10.44 2.16 3.39
CA LEU A 10 -10.51 1.24 4.52
C LEU A 10 -10.20 1.90 5.87
N ASN A 11 -9.35 2.93 5.89
CA ASN A 11 -8.90 3.63 7.10
C ASN A 11 -9.69 4.91 7.41
N SER A 12 -10.48 5.41 6.45
CA SER A 12 -11.14 6.73 6.49
C SER A 12 -10.17 7.92 6.68
N SER A 13 -8.87 7.72 6.40
CA SER A 13 -7.83 8.73 6.52
C SER A 13 -6.67 8.40 5.58
N PRO A 14 -5.97 9.41 5.00
CA PRO A 14 -4.92 9.17 4.03
C PRO A 14 -3.83 8.23 4.54
N LEU A 15 -3.49 7.25 3.71
CA LEU A 15 -2.48 6.25 4.08
C LEU A 15 -1.07 6.85 4.15
N PHE A 16 -0.78 7.81 3.27
CA PHE A 16 0.50 8.49 3.17
C PHE A 16 0.29 10.01 3.01
N PRO A 17 0.04 10.75 4.11
CA PRO A 17 -0.23 12.18 4.06
C PRO A 17 1.07 13.01 4.06
N GLY A 18 1.82 12.99 2.96
CA GLY A 18 2.99 13.88 2.79
C GLY A 18 2.59 15.19 2.12
N GLU A 19 3.13 16.33 2.57
CA GLU A 19 2.82 17.64 1.96
C GLU A 19 3.82 18.03 0.85
N ASN A 20 4.95 17.34 0.78
CA ASN A 20 5.98 17.47 -0.26
C ASN A 20 6.64 16.11 -0.55
N ASP A 21 7.52 16.05 -1.55
CA ASP A 21 8.13 14.79 -2.01
C ASP A 21 8.92 14.06 -0.91
N ILE A 22 9.65 14.79 -0.07
CA ILE A 22 10.47 14.22 1.00
C ILE A 22 9.58 13.68 2.12
N GLU A 23 8.57 14.44 2.51
CA GLU A 23 7.58 14.00 3.50
C GLU A 23 6.75 12.82 3.00
N GLN A 24 6.43 12.77 1.71
CA GLN A 24 5.74 11.64 1.10
C GLN A 24 6.59 10.38 1.18
N LEU A 25 7.88 10.46 0.88
CA LEU A 25 8.83 9.35 1.06
C LEU A 25 8.91 8.92 2.52
N CYS A 26 9.04 9.85 3.46
CA CYS A 26 9.01 9.57 4.90
C CYS A 26 7.73 8.81 5.31
N CYS A 27 6.56 9.24 4.82
CA CYS A 27 5.30 8.58 5.13
C CYS A 27 5.26 7.14 4.59
N VAL A 28 5.74 6.93 3.37
CA VAL A 28 5.81 5.58 2.77
C VAL A 28 6.75 4.68 3.57
N LEU A 29 7.94 5.16 3.92
CA LEU A 29 8.93 4.41 4.72
C LEU A 29 8.41 4.07 6.12
N ARG A 30 7.69 4.99 6.77
CA ARG A 30 7.08 4.75 8.09
C ARG A 30 6.08 3.59 8.05
N VAL A 31 5.37 3.40 6.93
CA VAL A 31 4.37 2.33 6.80
C VAL A 31 4.98 1.03 6.27
N LEU A 32 5.76 1.11 5.19
CA LEU A 32 6.30 -0.06 4.50
C LEU A 32 7.66 -0.51 5.04
N GLY A 33 8.23 0.26 5.96
CA GLY A 33 9.60 0.07 6.45
C GLY A 33 10.63 0.57 5.45
N THR A 34 11.88 0.69 5.90
CA THR A 34 12.97 1.04 5.00
C THR A 34 13.32 -0.15 4.10
N PRO A 35 13.27 0.01 2.76
CA PRO A 35 13.62 -1.06 1.85
C PRO A 35 15.11 -1.39 1.95
N THR A 36 15.44 -2.66 1.79
CA THR A 36 16.81 -3.16 1.74
C THR A 36 17.12 -3.66 0.34
N ARG A 37 18.38 -4.00 0.05
CA ARG A 37 18.75 -4.59 -1.26
C ARG A 37 18.10 -5.96 -1.47
N GLU A 38 17.69 -6.64 -0.41
CA GLU A 38 16.96 -7.90 -0.48
C GLU A 38 15.49 -7.68 -0.84
N SER A 39 14.84 -6.63 -0.32
CA SER A 39 13.42 -6.35 -0.59
C SER A 39 13.18 -5.52 -1.85
N TRP A 40 14.15 -4.68 -2.24
CA TRP A 40 14.14 -3.93 -3.49
C TRP A 40 15.56 -3.79 -4.07
N PRO A 41 16.06 -4.80 -4.81
CA PRO A 41 17.43 -4.82 -5.33
C PRO A 41 17.79 -3.59 -6.18
N GLU A 42 16.86 -3.14 -7.03
CA GLU A 42 17.05 -2.05 -7.98
C GLU A 42 17.02 -0.65 -7.32
N ILE A 43 16.78 -0.56 -6.00
CA ILE A 43 16.68 0.73 -5.31
C ILE A 43 17.96 1.58 -5.45
N VAL A 44 19.11 0.92 -5.52
CA VAL A 44 20.43 1.56 -5.62
C VAL A 44 20.67 2.22 -6.97
N GLU A 45 19.86 1.87 -7.97
CA GLU A 45 19.92 2.43 -9.33
C GLU A 45 19.08 3.71 -9.44
N LEU A 46 18.27 4.03 -8.42
CA LEU A 46 17.44 5.23 -8.44
C LEU A 46 18.30 6.50 -8.35
N PRO A 47 18.00 7.55 -9.15
CA PRO A 47 18.83 8.75 -9.24
C PRO A 47 19.13 9.46 -7.91
N ASP A 48 18.24 9.33 -6.93
CA ASP A 48 18.31 10.06 -5.66
C ASP A 48 18.65 9.17 -4.45
N TYR A 49 18.89 7.87 -4.66
CA TYR A 49 19.11 6.91 -3.57
C TYR A 49 20.24 7.33 -2.60
N ASN A 50 21.36 7.82 -3.13
CA ASN A 50 22.51 8.26 -2.32
C ASN A 50 22.49 9.75 -1.96
N LYS A 51 21.43 10.49 -2.33
CA LYS A 51 21.34 11.94 -2.07
C LYS A 51 20.54 12.25 -0.82
N ILE A 52 19.66 11.34 -0.41
CA ILE A 52 18.75 11.51 0.72
C ILE A 52 18.93 10.31 1.64
N SER A 53 19.13 10.58 2.93
CA SER A 53 19.21 9.54 3.94
C SER A 53 18.02 9.65 4.89
N PHE A 54 17.34 8.54 5.10
CA PHE A 54 16.24 8.41 6.05
C PHE A 54 16.66 7.46 7.17
N THR A 55 16.18 7.71 8.38
CA THR A 55 16.35 6.77 9.49
C THR A 55 15.71 5.43 9.14
N GLU A 56 16.43 4.34 9.37
CA GLU A 56 15.88 2.99 9.16
C GLU A 56 14.70 2.74 10.11
N GLN A 57 13.59 2.22 9.56
CA GLN A 57 12.40 1.90 10.34
C GLN A 57 11.82 0.54 9.93
N PRO A 58 11.30 -0.25 10.89
CA PRO A 58 10.61 -1.50 10.57
C PRO A 58 9.25 -1.21 9.91
N ALA A 59 8.80 -2.15 9.08
CA ALA A 59 7.47 -2.06 8.47
C ALA A 59 6.36 -2.18 9.53
N MET A 60 5.31 -1.36 9.37
CA MET A 60 4.09 -1.53 10.15
C MET A 60 3.26 -2.70 9.64
N ARG A 61 2.49 -3.30 10.54
CA ARG A 61 1.47 -4.29 10.15
C ARG A 61 0.32 -3.57 9.48
N LEU A 62 0.06 -3.85 8.20
CA LEU A 62 -1.09 -3.24 7.51
C LEU A 62 -2.43 -3.56 8.17
N ASP A 63 -2.60 -4.73 8.79
CA ASP A 63 -3.81 -5.04 9.57
C ASP A 63 -3.98 -4.15 10.81
N ALA A 64 -2.90 -3.60 11.38
CA ALA A 64 -3.01 -2.62 12.46
C ALA A 64 -3.35 -1.22 11.92
N LEU A 65 -3.01 -0.93 10.65
CA LEU A 65 -3.29 0.34 9.99
C LEU A 65 -4.73 0.43 9.44
N VAL A 66 -5.33 -0.71 9.12
CA VAL A 66 -6.73 -0.82 8.69
C VAL A 66 -7.45 -1.85 9.56
N PRO A 67 -7.67 -1.57 10.86
CA PRO A 67 -8.11 -2.57 11.85
C PRO A 67 -9.48 -3.18 11.55
N ASP A 68 -10.37 -2.41 10.91
CA ASP A 68 -11.72 -2.84 10.58
C ASP A 68 -11.80 -3.55 9.21
N ALA A 69 -10.69 -3.60 8.47
CA ALA A 69 -10.67 -4.20 7.15
C ALA A 69 -10.72 -5.74 7.24
N PRO A 70 -11.54 -6.41 6.43
CA PRO A 70 -11.57 -7.86 6.40
C PRO A 70 -10.21 -8.43 5.93
N PRO A 71 -9.81 -9.65 6.35
CA PRO A 71 -8.51 -10.21 6.00
C PRO A 71 -8.20 -10.25 4.50
N GLN A 72 -9.22 -10.43 3.66
CA GLN A 72 -9.04 -10.41 2.20
C GLN A 72 -8.75 -9.01 1.65
N ALA A 73 -9.28 -7.95 2.25
CA ALA A 73 -8.94 -6.57 1.89
C ALA A 73 -7.48 -6.29 2.22
N VAL A 74 -7.02 -6.68 3.42
CA VAL A 74 -5.62 -6.50 3.84
C VAL A 74 -4.66 -7.24 2.91
N ARG A 75 -5.00 -8.49 2.50
CA ARG A 75 -4.20 -9.25 1.52
C ARG A 75 -4.13 -8.56 0.16
N LEU A 76 -5.26 -8.06 -0.35
CA LEU A 76 -5.30 -7.33 -1.61
C LEU A 76 -4.45 -6.04 -1.51
N LEU A 77 -4.60 -5.29 -0.42
CA LEU A 77 -3.84 -4.06 -0.16
C LEU A 77 -2.32 -4.32 -0.15
N ARG A 78 -1.87 -5.38 0.53
CA ARG A 78 -0.45 -5.82 0.53
C ARG A 78 0.08 -6.04 -0.89
N SER A 79 -0.74 -6.60 -1.78
CA SER A 79 -0.34 -6.87 -3.16
C SER A 79 -0.14 -5.61 -4.02
N PHE A 80 -0.72 -4.47 -3.60
CA PHE A 80 -0.54 -3.18 -4.26
C PHE A 80 0.63 -2.37 -3.71
N LEU A 81 0.94 -2.52 -2.42
CA LEU A 81 1.90 -1.71 -1.68
C LEU A 81 3.26 -2.41 -1.56
N LEU A 82 3.88 -2.68 -2.70
CA LEU A 82 5.24 -3.21 -2.79
C LEU A 82 6.19 -2.17 -3.38
N TYR A 83 7.44 -2.17 -2.91
CA TYR A 83 8.47 -1.27 -3.41
C TYR A 83 8.80 -1.55 -4.89
N PRO A 84 9.25 -2.76 -5.28
CA PRO A 84 9.50 -3.08 -6.67
C PRO A 84 8.20 -3.07 -7.47
N SER A 85 8.13 -2.21 -8.50
CA SER A 85 6.93 -2.05 -9.33
C SER A 85 6.53 -3.35 -10.04
N GLN A 86 7.51 -4.16 -10.44
CA GLN A 86 7.31 -5.43 -11.15
C GLN A 86 6.67 -6.52 -10.28
N GLN A 87 6.76 -6.40 -8.95
CA GLN A 87 6.16 -7.35 -8.02
C GLN A 87 4.72 -6.97 -7.63
N ARG A 88 4.27 -5.74 -7.94
CA ARG A 88 2.90 -5.30 -7.65
C ARG A 88 1.89 -6.07 -8.47
N CYS A 89 0.76 -6.41 -7.85
CA CYS A 89 -0.34 -7.12 -8.51
C CYS A 89 -0.90 -6.32 -9.70
N PRO A 90 -0.90 -6.88 -10.93
CA PRO A 90 -1.55 -6.25 -12.07
C PRO A 90 -3.06 -6.16 -11.90
N ALA A 91 -3.70 -5.12 -12.44
CA ALA A 91 -5.14 -4.90 -12.32
C ALA A 91 -5.98 -6.13 -12.74
N ARG A 92 -5.61 -6.78 -13.86
CA ARG A 92 -6.28 -8.00 -14.35
C ARG A 92 -6.28 -9.14 -13.32
N GLN A 93 -5.22 -9.26 -12.52
CA GLN A 93 -5.09 -10.30 -11.51
C GLN A 93 -5.79 -9.87 -10.22
N ALA A 94 -5.75 -8.58 -9.88
CA ALA A 94 -6.46 -8.01 -8.74
C ALA A 94 -7.97 -8.24 -8.84
N LEU A 95 -8.55 -8.11 -10.04
CA LEU A 95 -9.98 -8.38 -10.29
C LEU A 95 -10.41 -9.82 -9.98
N LEU A 96 -9.46 -10.76 -9.94
CA LEU A 96 -9.70 -12.16 -9.61
C LEU A 96 -9.45 -12.47 -8.12
N HIS A 97 -9.10 -11.46 -7.32
CA HIS A 97 -8.77 -11.66 -5.91
C HIS A 97 -10.02 -12.05 -5.10
N PRO A 98 -9.92 -12.97 -4.11
CA PRO A 98 -11.05 -13.40 -3.28
C PRO A 98 -11.83 -12.27 -2.59
N TYR A 99 -11.20 -11.11 -2.40
CA TYR A 99 -11.84 -9.91 -1.87
C TYR A 99 -13.13 -9.53 -2.63
N PHE A 100 -13.15 -9.68 -3.96
CA PHE A 100 -14.31 -9.32 -4.78
C PHE A 100 -15.42 -10.38 -4.83
N PHE A 101 -15.18 -11.57 -4.25
CA PHE A 101 -16.10 -12.70 -4.27
C PHE A 101 -16.48 -13.20 -2.88
N SER A 102 -15.93 -12.60 -1.83
CA SER A 102 -16.25 -12.93 -0.44
C SER A 102 -17.34 -12.00 0.06
N ALA A 103 -18.28 -12.53 0.84
CA ALA A 103 -19.30 -11.69 1.47
C ALA A 103 -18.66 -10.69 2.48
N PRO A 104 -19.23 -9.48 2.65
CA PRO A 104 -20.31 -8.93 1.85
C PRO A 104 -19.86 -8.58 0.43
N LEU A 105 -20.69 -8.90 -0.55
CA LEU A 105 -20.45 -8.50 -1.94
C LEU A 105 -20.64 -6.98 -2.09
N PRO A 106 -20.06 -6.36 -3.14
CA PRO A 106 -20.29 -4.94 -3.41
C PRO A 106 -21.78 -4.62 -3.47
N ALA A 107 -22.20 -3.58 -2.73
CA ALA A 107 -23.57 -3.11 -2.75
C ALA A 107 -23.99 -2.71 -4.17
N HIS A 108 -25.25 -2.97 -4.52
CA HIS A 108 -25.78 -2.45 -5.78
C HIS A 108 -25.88 -0.92 -5.67
N HIS A 109 -25.61 -0.20 -6.76
CA HIS A 109 -25.59 1.27 -6.73
C HIS A 109 -26.94 1.89 -6.29
N SER A 110 -28.06 1.17 -6.44
CA SER A 110 -29.38 1.59 -5.96
C SER A 110 -29.56 1.48 -4.44
N GLU A 111 -28.63 0.83 -3.73
CA GLU A 111 -28.65 0.63 -2.27
C GLU A 111 -27.77 1.64 -1.53
N LEU A 112 -27.03 2.48 -2.28
CA LEU A 112 -26.23 3.55 -1.72
C LEU A 112 -27.14 4.74 -1.35
N PRO A 113 -26.86 5.46 -0.24
CA PRO A 113 -27.65 6.59 0.22
C PRO A 113 -27.59 7.82 -0.71
#